data_AF-A0A8J7Y4Q5-F1
#
_entry.id   AF-A0A8J7Y4Q5-F1
#
_cell.length_a   1.000
_cell.length_b   1.000
_cell.length_c   1.000
_cell.angle_alpha   90.00
_cell.angle_beta   90.00
_cell.angle_gamma   90.00
#
_symmetry.space_group_name_H-M   'P 1'
#
loop_
_entity.id
_entity.type
_entity.pdbx_description
1 polymer ?
#
loop_
_entity_poly.entity_id
_entity_poly.type
_entity_poly.pdbx_seq_one_letter_code
_entity_poly.pdbx_strand_id
1 'polypeptide(L)' 'MDWDRLYEWQNVGIGVVGIASTVAFVDPGVHVVAVGPARLDAFYVPLVCFGVILALSVSRVVGS' A
#
# COMPACT_ATOMS: atom_id res chain seq x y z
N MET A 1 -10.73 -19.09 -17.30
CA MET A 1 -10.35 -17.82 -16.66
C MET A 1 -9.35 -18.18 -15.58
N ASP A 2 -8.15 -17.60 -15.64
CA ASP A 2 -7.09 -17.91 -14.70
C ASP A 2 -7.33 -17.13 -13.41
N TRP A 3 -7.76 -17.83 -12.36
CA TRP A 3 -8.19 -17.21 -11.10
C TRP A 3 -7.02 -16.52 -10.38
N ASP A 4 -5.81 -17.06 -10.52
CA ASP A 4 -4.59 -16.48 -9.92
C ASP A 4 -4.28 -15.13 -10.56
N ARG A 5 -4.39 -15.05 -11.88
CA ARG A 5 -4.18 -13.80 -12.62
C ARG A 5 -5.22 -12.74 -12.28
N LEU A 6 -6.48 -13.13 -12.07
CA LEU A 6 -7.53 -12.20 -11.62
C LEU A 6 -7.20 -11.67 -10.22
N TYR A 7 -6.78 -12.54 -9.31
CA TYR A 7 -6.43 -12.17 -7.94
C TYR A 7 -5.25 -11.19 -7.91
N GLU A 8 -4.24 -11.39 -8.75
CA GLU A 8 -3.11 -10.46 -8.86
C GLU A 8 -3.53 -9.08 -9.38
N TRP A 9 -4.37 -9.03 -10.41
CA TRP A 9 -4.91 -7.76 -10.92
C TRP A 9 -5.80 -7.03 -9.89
N GLN A 10 -6.57 -7.77 -9.10
CA GLN A 10 -7.32 -7.19 -7.99
C GLN A 10 -6.40 -6.55 -6.95
N ASN A 11 -5.29 -7.21 -6.61
CA ASN A 11 -4.32 -6.67 -5.65
C ASN A 11 -3.58 -5.44 -6.19
N VAL A 12 -3.30 -5.37 -7.50
CA VAL A 12 -2.83 -4.13 -8.14
C VAL A 12 -3.84 -3.00 -7.94
N GLY A 13 -5.12 -3.26 -8.19
CA GLY A 13 -6.19 -2.29 -7.97
C GLY A 13 -6.27 -1.82 -6.52
N ILE A 14 -6.23 -2.76 -5.56
CA ILE A 14 -6.23 -2.46 -4.12
C ILE A 14 -5.02 -1.61 -3.74
N GLY A 15 -3.83 -1.93 -4.24
CA GLY A 15 -2.61 -1.16 -3.98
C GLY A 15 -2.71 0.28 -4.48
N VAL A 16 -3.16 0.47 -5.72
CA VAL A 16 -3.32 1.82 -6.31
C VAL A 16 -4.36 2.64 -5.55
N VAL A 17 -5.55 2.08 -5.31
CA VAL A 17 -6.64 2.78 -4.61
C VAL A 17 -6.27 3.06 -3.15
N GLY A 18 -5.57 2.13 -2.50
CA GLY A 18 -5.09 2.30 -1.13
C GLY A 18 -4.07 3.42 -0.99
N ILE A 19 -3.11 3.52 -1.91
CA ILE A 19 -2.15 4.64 -1.95
C ILE A 19 -2.89 5.96 -2.22
N ALA A 20 -3.74 5.99 -3.24
CA ALA A 20 -4.46 7.20 -3.62
C ALA A 20 -5.35 7.72 -2.48
N SER A 21 -6.09 6.83 -1.81
CA SER A 21 -6.93 7.20 -0.66
C SER A 21 -6.10 7.67 0.54
N THR A 22 -4.96 7.05 0.81
CA THR A 22 -4.04 7.51 1.87
C THR A 22 -3.57 8.94 1.61
N VAL A 23 -3.12 9.24 0.38
CA VAL A 23 -2.63 10.58 0.00
C VAL A 23 -3.76 11.61 -0.05
N ALA A 24 -4.96 11.21 -0.46
CA ALA A 24 -6.09 12.13 -0.62
C ALA A 24 -6.79 12.50 0.70
N PHE A 25 -6.79 11.59 1.68
CA PHE A 25 -7.60 11.75 2.91
C PHE A 25 -6.78 11.88 4.19
N VAL A 26 -5.46 11.65 4.14
CA VAL A 26 -4.61 11.68 5.33
C VAL A 26 -3.44 12.61 5.10
N ASP A 27 -3.21 13.53 6.04
CA ASP A 27 -2.06 14.42 6.01
C ASP A 27 -0.87 13.81 6.77
N PRO A 28 0.35 13.86 6.22
CA PRO A 28 1.54 13.46 6.94
C PRO A 28 1.78 14.37 8.16
N GLY A 29 2.25 13.79 9.25
CA GLY A 29 2.63 14.49 10.47
C GLY A 29 1.49 14.75 11.47
N VAL A 30 0.25 14.42 11.13
CA VAL A 30 -0.92 14.62 12.02
C VAL A 30 -0.99 13.52 13.08
N HIS A 31 -0.71 12.28 12.70
CA HIS A 31 -0.84 11.10 13.56
C HIS A 31 0.52 10.47 13.85
N VAL A 32 1.30 11.15 14.69
CA VAL A 32 2.65 10.71 15.05
C VAL A 32 2.65 10.01 16.39
N VAL A 33 3.07 8.74 16.40
CA VAL A 33 3.28 7.92 17.59
C VAL A 33 4.76 7.92 17.93
N ALA A 34 5.11 8.32 19.15
CA ALA A 34 6.48 8.26 19.65
C ALA A 34 6.60 7.17 20.72
N VAL A 35 7.61 6.32 20.60
CA VAL A 35 7.98 5.29 21.59
C VAL A 35 9.47 5.44 21.86
N GLY A 36 9.81 6.13 22.97
CA GLY A 36 11.20 6.48 23.27
C GLY A 36 11.82 7.37 22.18
N PRO A 37 13.00 7.03 21.62
CA PRO A 37 13.61 7.80 20.53
C PRO A 37 12.95 7.54 19.17
N ALA A 38 12.12 6.50 19.05
CA ALA A 38 11.46 6.17 17.79
C ALA A 38 10.22 7.04 17.59
N ARG A 39 10.09 7.61 16.40
CA ARG A 39 8.95 8.44 15.99
C ARG A 39 8.41 7.89 14.68
N LEU A 40 7.19 7.35 14.73
CA LEU A 40 6.49 6.78 13.59
C LEU A 40 5.28 7.63 13.26
N ASP A 41 5.19 8.06 12.01
CA ASP A 41 4.01 8.72 11.49
C ASP A 41 3.08 7.69 10.84
N ALA A 42 1.87 7.60 11.36
CA ALA A 42 0.87 6.63 10.94
C ALA A 42 0.47 6.79 9.47
N PHE A 43 0.70 7.95 8.84
CA PHE A 43 0.50 8.15 7.41
C PHE A 43 1.31 7.16 6.56
N TYR A 44 2.55 6.86 6.95
CA TYR A 44 3.44 6.01 6.16
C TYR A 44 3.14 4.52 6.30
N VAL A 45 2.41 4.11 7.35
CA VAL A 45 2.07 2.70 7.58
C VAL A 45 1.20 2.13 6.45
N PRO A 46 0.00 2.67 6.15
CA PRO A 46 -0.81 2.20 5.04
C PRO A 46 -0.12 2.43 3.70
N LEU A 47 0.62 3.54 3.54
CA LEU A 47 1.36 3.83 2.30
C LEU A 47 2.38 2.73 1.97
N VAL A 48 3.14 2.27 2.95
CA VAL A 48 4.10 1.16 2.80
C VAL A 48 3.35 -0.15 2.55
N CYS A 49 2.28 -0.44 3.30
CA CYS A 49 1.52 -1.68 3.10
C CYS A 49 0.95 -1.79 1.68
N PHE A 50 0.28 -0.74 1.20
CA PHE A 50 -0.27 -0.73 -0.17
C PHE A 50 0.84 -0.70 -1.24
N GLY A 51 1.95 0.00 -0.98
CA GLY A 51 3.13 -0.02 -1.84
C GLY A 51 3.72 -1.41 -2.00
N VAL A 52 3.86 -2.18 -0.91
CA VAL A 52 4.35 -3.56 -0.93
C VAL A 52 3.38 -4.47 -1.69
N ILE A 53 2.07 -4.38 -1.41
CA ILE A 53 1.05 -5.15 -2.13
C ILE A 53 1.14 -4.87 -3.64
N LEU A 54 1.23 -3.60 -4.02
CA LEU A 54 1.32 -3.19 -5.42
C LEU A 54 2.59 -3.73 -6.07
N ALA A 55 3.75 -3.56 -5.43
CA ALA A 55 5.03 -4.02 -5.96
C ALA A 55 5.04 -5.53 -6.20
N LEU A 56 4.62 -6.32 -5.20
CA LEU A 56 4.56 -7.77 -5.31
C LEU A 56 3.58 -8.22 -6.39
N SER A 57 2.40 -7.59 -6.47
CA SER A 57 1.37 -7.97 -7.43
C SER A 57 1.79 -7.63 -8.86
N VAL A 58 2.35 -6.44 -9.10
CA VAL A 58 2.87 -6.06 -10.42
C VAL A 58 4.02 -6.97 -10.84
N SER A 59 4.96 -7.31 -9.94
CA SER A 59 6.06 -8.21 -10.28
C SER A 59 5.58 -9.59 -10.73
N ARG A 60 4.48 -10.10 -10.15
CA ARG A 60 3.91 -11.38 -10.56
C ARG A 60 3.16 -11.29 -11.89
N VAL A 61 2.36 -10.24 -12.09
CA VAL A 61 1.64 -9.99 -13.35
C VAL A 61 2.59 -9.79 -14.53
N VAL A 62 3.74 -9.13 -14.32
CA VAL A 62 4.74 -8.89 -15.36
C VAL A 62 5.61 -10.13 -15.62
N GLY A 63 5.80 -10.98 -14.60
CA GLY A 63 6.57 -12.22 -14.69
C GLY A 63 5.81 -13.41 -15.28
N SER A 64 4.49 -13.31 -15.46
CA SER A 64 3.60 -14.34 -16.03
C SER A 64 3.41 -14.19 -17.55
#